data_AF-A0A954W9P8-F1
#
_entry.id   AF-A0A954W9P8-F1
#
_cell.length_a   1.000
_cell.length_b   1.000
_cell.length_c   1.000
_cell.angle_alpha   90.00
_cell.angle_beta   90.00
_cell.angle_gamma   90.00
#
_symmetry.space_group_name_H-M   'P 1'
#
loop_
_entity.id
_entity.type
_entity.pdbx_description
1 polymer ?
#
loop_
_entity_poly.entity_id
_entity_poly.type
_entity_poly.pdbx_seq_one_letter_code
_entity_poly.pdbx_strand_id
1 'polypeptide(L)'
;MRSRFESVYGSLLGHLFADALGSTFEGSPTEQLRNRFSDREAAFDYAAARDALRYTDDGQMMLAIAEYLSEHETIDPNRLMRCFVEVYESWRGYGRGARVLIEAFRDRADYEFMAEHLFPGGSLGNGGAMRSSPVGLRYGGDLDRIWAEAKQSAWPTHRHELGVEGAQLIALATSLAHTEQEISPGRLSELLLPHCGTVVFQNRIRRLADVTSDNDISQFGNGIEAHESVVTALACFGLFPDDYRSAVSTAFWQGGDTDTIGAMTGRIT
;
A
#
# COMPACT_ATOMS: atom_id res chain seq x y z
N MET A 1 16.30 -13.93 15.45
CA MET A 1 14.88 -13.71 15.07
C MET A 1 14.44 -12.39 15.69
N ARG A 2 13.95 -11.45 14.88
CA ARG A 2 13.30 -10.23 15.39
C ARG A 2 12.07 -10.63 16.21
N SER A 3 11.77 -9.92 17.29
CA SER A 3 10.54 -10.17 18.04
C SER A 3 9.32 -9.77 17.21
N ARG A 4 8.16 -10.39 17.46
CA ARG A 4 6.89 -9.99 16.82
C ARG A 4 6.60 -8.50 17.04
N PHE A 5 6.97 -7.96 18.20
CA PHE A 5 6.81 -6.55 18.51
C PHE A 5 7.67 -5.66 17.59
N GLU A 6 8.97 -5.95 17.46
CA GLU A 6 9.88 -5.18 16.58
C GLU A 6 9.43 -5.23 15.12
N SER A 7 8.93 -6.37 14.67
CA SER A 7 8.35 -6.55 13.34
C SER A 7 7.13 -5.67 13.10
N VAL A 8 6.16 -5.71 14.01
CA VAL A 8 4.96 -4.85 13.91
C VAL A 8 5.36 -3.38 13.99
N TYR A 9 6.20 -3.01 14.96
CA TYR A 9 6.65 -1.64 15.14
C TYR A 9 7.40 -1.12 13.91
N GLY A 10 8.34 -1.91 13.37
CA GLY A 10 9.10 -1.58 12.17
C GLY A 10 8.21 -1.40 10.94
N SER A 11 7.26 -2.30 10.72
CA SER A 11 6.33 -2.22 9.59
C SER A 11 5.43 -0.98 9.65
N LEU A 12 4.85 -0.68 10.82
CA LEU A 12 4.00 0.51 10.98
C LEU A 12 4.82 1.81 10.88
N LEU A 13 6.02 1.84 11.46
CA LEU A 13 6.89 3.02 11.43
C LEU A 13 7.46 3.25 10.02
N GLY A 14 7.90 2.19 9.35
CA GLY A 14 8.38 2.22 7.97
C GLY A 14 7.30 2.68 7.00
N HIS A 15 6.05 2.26 7.21
CA HIS A 15 4.92 2.80 6.48
C HIS A 15 4.81 4.32 6.63
N LEU A 16 4.74 4.82 7.88
CA LEU A 16 4.55 6.24 8.17
C LEU A 16 5.70 7.12 7.68
N PHE A 17 6.94 6.64 7.78
CA PHE A 17 8.09 7.37 7.25
C PHE A 17 8.08 7.42 5.73
N ALA A 18 7.84 6.29 5.05
CA ALA A 18 7.86 6.25 3.60
C ALA A 18 6.72 7.06 2.98
N ASP A 19 5.53 7.03 3.59
CA ASP A 19 4.41 7.94 3.28
C ASP A 19 4.88 9.41 3.39
N ALA A 20 5.31 9.83 4.58
CA ALA A 20 5.62 11.24 4.83
C ALA A 20 6.79 11.78 3.98
N LEU A 21 7.76 10.92 3.65
CA LEU A 21 8.87 11.25 2.75
C LEU A 21 8.40 11.30 1.29
N GLY A 22 7.65 10.28 0.86
CA GLY A 22 7.14 10.13 -0.50
C GLY A 22 6.17 11.24 -0.90
N SER A 23 5.45 11.81 0.06
CA SER A 23 4.55 12.96 -0.14
C SER A 23 5.29 14.20 -0.69
N THR A 24 6.62 14.25 -0.55
CA THR A 24 7.47 15.31 -1.14
C THR A 24 7.44 15.32 -2.66
N PHE A 25 7.19 14.15 -3.27
CA PHE A 25 7.33 13.91 -4.70
C PHE A 25 6.02 13.51 -5.38
N GLU A 26 4.92 13.43 -4.62
CA GLU A 26 3.62 12.97 -5.12
C GLU A 26 3.21 13.75 -6.38
N GLY A 27 2.78 13.02 -7.41
CA GLY A 27 2.39 13.57 -8.71
C GLY A 27 3.54 14.02 -9.61
N SER A 28 4.80 13.95 -9.15
CA SER A 28 5.96 14.32 -9.97
C SER A 28 6.23 13.28 -11.05
N PRO A 29 6.35 13.64 -12.33
CA PRO A 29 6.78 12.72 -13.37
C PRO A 29 8.20 12.20 -13.09
N THR A 30 8.45 10.95 -13.48
CA THR A 30 9.75 10.29 -13.30
C THR A 30 10.91 11.10 -13.89
N GLU A 31 10.70 11.70 -15.08
CA GLU A 31 11.71 12.53 -15.75
C GLU A 31 12.05 13.79 -14.93
N GLN A 32 11.05 14.40 -14.28
CA GLN A 32 11.27 15.58 -13.44
C GLN A 32 12.16 15.25 -12.24
N LEU A 33 11.96 14.10 -11.61
CA LEU A 33 12.80 13.63 -10.50
C LEU A 33 14.24 13.37 -10.98
N ARG A 34 14.39 12.68 -12.12
CA ARG A 34 15.69 12.35 -12.73
C ARG A 34 16.46 13.57 -13.22
N ASN A 35 15.75 14.64 -13.60
CA ASN A 35 16.37 15.91 -13.98
C ASN A 35 16.77 16.76 -12.75
N ARG A 36 16.12 16.53 -11.60
CA ARG A 36 16.32 17.32 -10.38
C ARG A 36 17.40 16.76 -9.47
N PHE A 37 17.51 15.43 -9.39
CA PHE A 37 18.41 14.74 -8.46
C PHE A 37 19.42 13.89 -9.24
N SER A 38 20.63 13.72 -8.69
CA SER A 38 21.68 12.90 -9.32
C SER A 38 21.31 11.42 -9.36
N ASP A 39 20.61 10.96 -8.32
CA ASP A 39 20.24 9.57 -8.10
C ASP A 39 19.10 9.50 -7.06
N ARG A 40 18.62 8.27 -6.82
CA ARG A 40 17.54 7.98 -5.87
C ARG A 40 17.88 8.31 -4.42
N GLU A 41 19.15 8.20 -4.04
CA GLU A 41 19.59 8.47 -2.66
C GLU A 41 19.59 9.97 -2.37
N ALA A 42 19.99 10.79 -3.35
CA ALA A 42 19.88 12.25 -3.27
C ALA A 42 18.41 12.72 -3.16
N ALA A 43 17.48 12.05 -3.84
CA ALA A 43 16.05 12.31 -3.68
C ALA A 43 15.57 11.94 -2.26
N PHE A 44 15.98 10.79 -1.73
CA PHE A 44 15.68 10.39 -0.35
C PHE A 44 16.20 11.42 0.66
N ASP A 45 17.47 11.83 0.54
CA ASP A 45 18.08 12.81 1.44
C ASP A 45 17.38 14.17 1.39
N TYR A 46 16.96 14.60 0.20
CA TYR A 46 16.18 15.82 0.04
C TYR A 46 14.84 15.76 0.80
N ALA A 47 14.12 14.64 0.71
CA ALA A 47 12.86 14.46 1.45
C ALA A 47 13.11 14.38 2.97
N ALA A 48 14.16 13.67 3.39
CA ALA A 48 14.51 13.46 4.79
C ALA A 48 15.04 14.74 5.48
N ALA A 49 15.57 15.69 4.72
CA ALA A 49 16.07 16.97 5.24
C ALA A 49 14.96 17.99 5.58
N ARG A 50 13.68 17.65 5.38
CA ARG A 50 12.55 18.53 5.72
C ARG A 50 12.41 18.69 7.23
N ASP A 51 12.20 19.92 7.70
CA ASP A 51 12.05 20.24 9.14
C ASP A 51 10.89 19.52 9.83
N ALA A 52 9.84 19.16 9.07
CA ALA A 52 8.72 18.40 9.57
C ALA A 52 8.22 17.41 8.53
N LEU A 53 8.13 16.14 8.94
CA LEU A 53 7.51 15.06 8.19
C LEU A 53 6.09 14.85 8.71
N ARG A 54 5.13 14.69 7.79
CA ARG A 54 3.72 14.45 8.09
C ARG A 54 3.20 13.35 7.16
N TYR A 55 2.62 12.31 7.74
CA TYR A 55 1.95 11.24 7.00
C TYR A 55 0.64 11.76 6.36
N THR A 56 0.24 11.18 5.23
CA THR A 56 -0.96 11.53 4.45
C THR A 56 -2.16 10.70 4.89
N ASP A 57 -3.16 10.51 4.03
CA ASP A 57 -4.24 9.57 4.27
C ASP A 57 -3.76 8.12 4.34
N ASP A 58 -2.65 7.78 3.70
CA ASP A 58 -2.00 6.47 3.79
C ASP A 58 -1.78 6.04 5.24
N GLY A 59 -0.97 6.83 5.95
CA GLY A 59 -0.65 6.62 7.35
C GLY A 59 -1.88 6.70 8.25
N GLN A 60 -2.80 7.66 8.00
CA GLN A 60 -4.00 7.82 8.82
C GLN A 60 -4.91 6.59 8.74
N MET A 61 -5.19 6.10 7.53
CA MET A 61 -6.07 4.96 7.33
C MET A 61 -5.40 3.64 7.73
N MET A 62 -4.08 3.52 7.56
CA MET A 62 -3.30 2.39 8.05
C MET A 62 -3.37 2.29 9.59
N LEU A 63 -3.15 3.41 10.30
CA LEU A 63 -3.25 3.46 11.76
C LEU A 63 -4.66 3.09 12.24
N ALA A 64 -5.70 3.58 11.58
CA ALA A 64 -7.09 3.23 11.92
C ALA A 64 -7.36 1.71 11.84
N ILE A 65 -6.80 1.01 10.84
CA ILE A 65 -6.91 -0.46 10.75
C ILE A 65 -6.09 -1.14 11.85
N ALA A 66 -4.88 -0.64 12.14
CA ALA A 66 -4.04 -1.20 13.20
C ALA A 66 -4.70 -1.09 14.58
N GLU A 67 -5.27 0.07 14.91
CA GLU A 67 -6.04 0.30 16.13
C GLU A 67 -7.29 -0.60 16.18
N TYR A 68 -8.06 -0.66 15.09
CA TYR A 68 -9.23 -1.54 15.00
C TYR A 68 -8.89 -3.00 15.31
N LEU A 69 -7.82 -3.54 14.69
CA LEU A 69 -7.39 -4.93 14.86
C LEU A 69 -6.73 -5.23 16.21
N SER A 70 -6.38 -4.19 16.97
CA SER A 70 -5.93 -4.35 18.36
C SER A 70 -7.08 -4.69 19.31
N GLU A 71 -8.31 -4.32 18.94
CA GLU A 71 -9.51 -4.52 19.75
C GLU A 71 -10.46 -5.59 19.18
N HIS A 72 -10.31 -5.95 17.90
CA HIS A 72 -11.22 -6.84 17.18
C HIS A 72 -10.49 -8.03 16.55
N GLU A 73 -11.13 -9.20 16.56
CA GLU A 73 -10.58 -10.42 15.95
C GLU A 73 -10.84 -10.55 14.45
N THR A 74 -11.84 -9.86 13.92
CA THR A 74 -12.27 -9.91 12.51
C THR A 74 -12.74 -8.53 12.07
N ILE A 75 -12.60 -8.22 10.79
CA ILE A 75 -13.00 -6.94 10.20
C ILE A 75 -14.47 -6.99 9.79
N ASP A 76 -15.25 -6.11 10.42
CA ASP A 76 -16.56 -5.72 9.94
C ASP A 76 -16.42 -4.41 9.12
N PRO A 77 -16.71 -4.42 7.81
CA PRO A 77 -16.54 -3.24 6.94
C PRO A 77 -17.30 -2.00 7.42
N ASN A 78 -18.49 -2.17 7.98
CA ASN A 78 -19.32 -1.07 8.46
C ASN A 78 -18.77 -0.46 9.76
N ARG A 79 -18.23 -1.29 10.67
CA ARG A 79 -17.51 -0.80 11.86
C ARG A 79 -16.21 -0.11 11.47
N LEU A 80 -15.45 -0.69 10.54
CA LEU A 80 -14.21 -0.07 10.08
C LEU A 80 -14.46 1.28 9.40
N MET A 81 -15.54 1.41 8.62
CA MET A 81 -15.95 2.69 8.03
C MET A 81 -16.25 3.76 9.08
N ARG A 82 -16.85 3.38 10.23
CA ARG A 82 -17.03 4.30 11.36
C ARG A 82 -15.69 4.81 11.89
N CYS A 83 -14.71 3.92 12.08
CA CYS A 83 -13.37 4.32 12.51
C CYS A 83 -12.72 5.29 11.51
N PHE A 84 -12.87 5.05 10.20
CA PHE A 84 -12.39 6.00 9.18
C PHE A 84 -13.06 7.36 9.29
N VAL A 85 -14.36 7.43 9.55
CA VAL A 85 -15.09 8.70 9.75
C VAL A 85 -14.60 9.43 11.00
N GLU A 86 -14.32 8.71 12.08
CA GLU A 86 -13.88 9.28 13.36
C GLU A 86 -12.51 9.94 13.26
N VAL A 87 -11.57 9.35 12.53
CA VAL A 87 -10.22 9.89 12.34
C VAL A 87 -10.10 10.85 11.15
N TYR A 88 -11.15 10.99 10.32
CA TYR A 88 -11.07 11.66 9.03
C TYR A 88 -10.60 13.12 9.11
N GLU A 89 -9.41 13.38 8.57
CA GLU A 89 -8.87 14.73 8.41
C GLU A 89 -8.77 15.08 6.92
N SER A 90 -9.72 15.89 6.43
CA SER A 90 -9.88 16.19 5.00
C SER A 90 -8.66 16.84 4.32
N TRP A 91 -7.74 17.41 5.10
CA TRP A 91 -6.53 18.06 4.62
C TRP A 91 -5.36 17.08 4.39
N ARG A 92 -5.53 15.77 4.67
CA ARG A 92 -4.45 14.78 4.61
C ARG A 92 -4.12 14.19 3.24
N GLY A 93 -4.86 14.50 2.19
CA GLY A 93 -4.56 14.00 0.84
C GLY A 93 -5.62 13.08 0.22
N TYR A 94 -6.61 12.66 1.01
CA TYR A 94 -7.69 11.75 0.57
C TYR A 94 -8.18 11.98 -0.87
N GLY A 95 -8.03 10.95 -1.69
CA GLY A 95 -8.60 10.91 -3.03
C GLY A 95 -10.11 11.15 -3.04
N ARG A 96 -10.62 11.74 -4.14
CA ARG A 96 -12.04 12.13 -4.28
C ARG A 96 -13.02 11.02 -3.90
N GLY A 97 -12.72 9.78 -4.31
CA GLY A 97 -13.54 8.61 -4.02
C GLY A 97 -13.71 8.38 -2.51
N ALA A 98 -12.59 8.26 -1.79
CA ALA A 98 -12.59 8.02 -0.35
C ALA A 98 -13.31 9.15 0.41
N ARG A 99 -13.02 10.40 0.07
CA ARG A 99 -13.69 11.57 0.66
C ARG A 99 -15.20 11.50 0.52
N VAL A 100 -15.71 11.28 -0.70
CA VAL A 100 -17.15 11.22 -0.96
C VAL A 100 -17.82 10.11 -0.14
N LEU A 101 -17.19 8.93 -0.02
CA LEU A 101 -17.75 7.82 0.73
C LEU A 101 -17.73 8.05 2.24
N ILE A 102 -16.65 8.63 2.77
CA ILE A 102 -16.53 8.98 4.20
C ILE A 102 -17.58 10.03 4.57
N GLU A 103 -17.72 11.08 3.77
CA GLU A 103 -18.72 12.13 3.97
C GLU A 103 -20.15 11.58 3.85
N ALA A 104 -20.43 10.73 2.85
CA ALA A 104 -21.73 10.08 2.67
C ALA A 104 -22.11 9.19 3.88
N PHE A 105 -21.16 8.40 4.39
CA PHE A 105 -21.38 7.57 5.57
C PHE A 105 -21.68 8.43 6.80
N ARG A 106 -20.89 9.49 7.02
CA ARG A 106 -21.08 10.44 8.14
C ARG A 106 -22.47 11.08 8.09
N ASP A 107 -22.92 11.44 6.90
CA ASP A 107 -24.20 12.11 6.67
C ASP A 107 -25.38 11.13 6.57
N ARG A 108 -25.13 9.83 6.82
CA ARG A 108 -26.12 8.73 6.76
C ARG A 108 -26.80 8.59 5.40
N ALA A 109 -26.11 8.97 4.33
CA ALA A 109 -26.54 8.67 2.97
C ALA A 109 -26.33 7.19 2.64
N ASP A 110 -26.85 6.74 1.50
CA ASP A 110 -26.64 5.38 0.98
C ASP A 110 -25.22 5.22 0.43
N TYR A 111 -24.25 5.16 1.34
CA TYR A 111 -22.83 5.06 1.00
C TYR A 111 -22.51 3.74 0.30
N GLU A 112 -23.31 2.68 0.53
CA GLU A 112 -23.08 1.39 -0.11
C GLU A 112 -23.39 1.45 -1.60
N PHE A 113 -24.54 2.04 -1.95
CA PHE A 113 -24.86 2.35 -3.34
C PHE A 113 -23.77 3.23 -3.97
N MET A 114 -23.33 4.27 -3.26
CA MET A 114 -22.28 5.16 -3.78
C MET A 114 -20.94 4.44 -3.98
N ALA A 115 -20.55 3.55 -3.08
CA ALA A 115 -19.29 2.81 -3.20
C ALA A 115 -19.24 1.89 -4.42
N GLU A 116 -20.39 1.42 -4.91
CA GLU A 116 -20.52 0.62 -6.15
C GLU A 116 -20.62 1.45 -7.42
N HIS A 117 -21.20 2.65 -7.34
CA HIS A 117 -21.63 3.42 -8.51
C HIS A 117 -20.87 4.74 -8.73
N LEU A 118 -20.09 5.21 -7.75
CA LEU A 118 -19.27 6.42 -7.89
C LEU A 118 -18.24 6.27 -9.02
N PHE A 119 -17.75 5.04 -9.21
CA PHE A 119 -16.96 4.60 -10.34
C PHE A 119 -17.58 3.31 -10.90
N PRO A 120 -17.44 3.00 -12.20
CA PRO A 120 -18.00 1.78 -12.77
C PRO A 120 -17.48 0.52 -12.04
N GLY A 121 -18.34 -0.15 -11.27
CA GLY A 121 -17.96 -1.34 -10.49
C GLY A 121 -17.16 -1.04 -9.21
N GLY A 122 -17.15 0.23 -8.76
CA GLY A 122 -16.39 0.71 -7.60
C GLY A 122 -14.98 1.21 -7.92
N SER A 123 -14.30 1.75 -6.91
CA SER A 123 -12.93 2.25 -7.06
C SER A 123 -11.94 1.10 -7.29
N LEU A 124 -11.12 1.21 -8.35
CA LEU A 124 -9.95 0.36 -8.61
C LEU A 124 -8.63 0.97 -8.11
N GLY A 125 -8.71 2.10 -7.39
CA GLY A 125 -7.57 2.77 -6.80
C GLY A 125 -6.83 1.92 -5.78
N ASN A 126 -5.60 2.32 -5.47
CA ASN A 126 -4.72 1.65 -4.53
C ASN A 126 -5.04 1.94 -3.06
N GLY A 127 -6.02 2.78 -2.75
CA GLY A 127 -6.27 3.20 -1.36
C GLY A 127 -6.77 2.10 -0.41
N GLY A 128 -7.21 0.96 -0.93
CA GLY A 128 -7.39 -0.26 -0.13
C GLY A 128 -6.05 -0.91 0.23
N ALA A 129 -5.12 -0.94 -0.72
CA ALA A 129 -3.79 -1.50 -0.58
C ALA A 129 -2.85 -0.64 0.25
N MET A 130 -2.97 0.68 0.13
CA MET A 130 -2.18 1.65 0.89
C MET A 130 -2.32 1.48 2.41
N ARG A 131 -3.33 0.77 2.90
CA ARG A 131 -3.60 0.64 4.35
C ARG A 131 -3.66 -0.80 4.87
N SER A 132 -3.36 -1.80 4.05
CA SER A 132 -3.66 -3.21 4.37
C SER A 132 -2.59 -3.97 5.16
N SER A 133 -1.41 -3.41 5.46
CA SER A 133 -0.37 -4.15 6.22
C SER A 133 -0.80 -4.66 7.58
N PRO A 134 -1.61 -3.94 8.39
CA PRO A 134 -1.95 -4.44 9.71
C PRO A 134 -2.71 -5.76 9.66
N VAL A 135 -3.41 -6.04 8.55
CA VAL A 135 -4.06 -7.33 8.29
C VAL A 135 -3.03 -8.46 8.20
N GLY A 136 -1.97 -8.26 7.39
CA GLY A 136 -0.88 -9.23 7.23
C GLY A 136 -0.13 -9.50 8.55
N LEU A 137 0.10 -8.45 9.34
CA LEU A 137 0.74 -8.56 10.65
C LEU A 137 -0.14 -9.27 11.70
N ARG A 138 -1.45 -9.02 11.68
CA ARG A 138 -2.40 -9.55 12.66
C ARG A 138 -2.61 -11.05 12.51
N TYR A 139 -2.73 -11.51 11.27
CA TYR A 139 -3.08 -12.89 10.91
C TYR A 139 -1.90 -13.66 10.29
N GLY A 140 -0.67 -13.19 10.53
CA GLY A 140 0.55 -13.82 10.01
C GLY A 140 0.58 -15.34 10.23
N GLY A 141 0.87 -16.07 9.14
CA GLY A 141 0.86 -17.54 9.10
C GLY A 141 -0.45 -18.18 8.66
N ASP A 142 -1.55 -17.41 8.53
CA ASP A 142 -2.83 -17.87 7.98
C ASP A 142 -3.17 -17.07 6.71
N LEU A 143 -2.64 -17.52 5.57
CA LEU A 143 -2.74 -16.80 4.30
C LEU A 143 -4.19 -16.68 3.81
N ASP A 144 -5.02 -17.70 4.03
CA ASP A 144 -6.44 -17.67 3.65
C ASP A 144 -7.21 -16.63 4.47
N ARG A 145 -6.94 -16.54 5.78
CA ARG A 145 -7.52 -15.51 6.62
C ARG A 145 -7.03 -14.12 6.25
N ILE A 146 -5.73 -13.95 5.95
CA ILE A 146 -5.20 -12.66 5.47
C ILE A 146 -5.94 -12.23 4.19
N TRP A 147 -6.10 -13.15 3.23
CA TRP A 147 -6.80 -12.88 1.99
C TRP A 147 -8.25 -12.46 2.24
N ALA A 148 -8.98 -13.18 3.09
CA ALA A 148 -10.37 -12.87 3.41
C ALA A 148 -10.51 -11.52 4.15
N GLU A 149 -9.69 -11.26 5.17
CA GLU A 149 -9.76 -10.05 6.00
C GLU A 149 -9.29 -8.80 5.25
N ALA A 150 -8.29 -8.93 4.36
CA ALA A 150 -7.83 -7.80 3.53
C ALA A 150 -8.90 -7.35 2.53
N LYS A 151 -9.74 -8.28 2.05
CA LYS A 151 -10.94 -7.91 1.29
C LYS A 151 -11.90 -7.09 2.13
N GLN A 152 -12.17 -7.52 3.37
CA GLN A 152 -13.05 -6.78 4.27
C GLN A 152 -12.49 -5.39 4.63
N SER A 153 -11.17 -5.22 4.72
CA SER A 153 -10.55 -3.92 4.99
C SER A 153 -10.61 -2.94 3.80
N ALA A 154 -10.60 -3.47 2.57
CA ALA A 154 -10.72 -2.66 1.35
C ALA A 154 -12.17 -2.27 1.04
N TRP A 155 -13.12 -3.17 1.31
CA TRP A 155 -14.54 -3.08 0.93
C TRP A 155 -15.27 -1.77 1.27
N PRO A 156 -14.99 -1.08 2.39
CA PRO A 156 -15.64 0.19 2.72
C PRO A 156 -15.47 1.26 1.65
N THR A 157 -14.34 1.25 0.91
CA THR A 157 -14.02 2.30 -0.07
C THR A 157 -13.65 1.78 -1.46
N HIS A 158 -13.28 0.51 -1.60
CA HIS A 158 -12.88 -0.11 -2.86
C HIS A 158 -13.69 -1.39 -3.08
N ARG A 159 -14.61 -1.35 -4.06
CA ARG A 159 -15.46 -2.50 -4.45
C ARG A 159 -15.04 -3.16 -5.75
N HIS A 160 -14.18 -2.52 -6.54
CA HIS A 160 -13.67 -3.09 -7.77
C HIS A 160 -12.68 -4.22 -7.44
N GLU A 161 -12.73 -5.32 -8.18
CA GLU A 161 -11.90 -6.51 -7.94
C GLU A 161 -10.41 -6.19 -7.90
N LEU A 162 -9.91 -5.33 -8.80
CA LEU A 162 -8.50 -4.89 -8.79
C LEU A 162 -8.13 -4.06 -7.54
N GLY A 163 -9.02 -3.21 -7.04
CA GLY A 163 -8.75 -2.44 -5.81
C GLY A 163 -8.70 -3.35 -4.58
N VAL A 164 -9.58 -4.35 -4.54
CA VAL A 164 -9.63 -5.38 -3.50
C VAL A 164 -8.39 -6.28 -3.56
N GLU A 165 -8.10 -6.86 -4.72
CA GLU A 165 -6.99 -7.80 -4.90
C GLU A 165 -5.64 -7.14 -4.61
N GLY A 166 -5.46 -5.88 -5.01
CA GLY A 166 -4.27 -5.10 -4.64
C GLY A 166 -4.06 -5.03 -3.13
N ALA A 167 -5.14 -4.84 -2.36
CA ALA A 167 -5.07 -4.81 -0.91
C ALA A 167 -4.70 -6.16 -0.30
N GLN A 168 -5.25 -7.23 -0.86
CA GLN A 168 -4.97 -8.59 -0.44
C GLN A 168 -3.51 -8.98 -0.72
N LEU A 169 -2.97 -8.60 -1.89
CA LEU A 169 -1.57 -8.85 -2.27
C LEU A 169 -0.58 -8.15 -1.33
N ILE A 170 -0.82 -6.87 -0.99
CA ILE A 170 0.04 -6.16 -0.03
C ILE A 170 -0.04 -6.75 1.37
N ALA A 171 -1.22 -7.16 1.83
CA ALA A 171 -1.39 -7.80 3.12
C ALA A 171 -0.65 -9.16 3.18
N LEU A 172 -0.77 -9.98 2.13
CA LEU A 172 -0.03 -11.24 2.01
C LEU A 172 1.48 -10.99 1.98
N ALA A 173 1.96 -10.08 1.12
CA ALA A 173 3.37 -9.76 1.02
C ALA A 173 3.95 -9.27 2.36
N THR A 174 3.17 -8.48 3.11
CA THR A 174 3.54 -8.07 4.47
C THR A 174 3.75 -9.30 5.36
N SER A 175 2.84 -10.29 5.36
CA SER A 175 3.04 -11.53 6.14
C SER A 175 4.22 -12.37 5.66
N LEU A 176 4.42 -12.47 4.34
CA LEU A 176 5.49 -13.27 3.74
C LEU A 176 6.87 -12.69 4.06
N ALA A 177 7.04 -11.37 4.03
CA ALA A 177 8.29 -10.70 4.43
C ALA A 177 8.73 -11.04 5.87
N HIS A 178 7.80 -11.42 6.73
CA HIS A 178 8.07 -11.80 8.12
C HIS A 178 8.37 -13.28 8.33
N THR A 179 7.99 -14.13 7.38
CA THR A 179 7.97 -15.59 7.54
C THR A 179 8.94 -16.31 6.60
N GLU A 180 9.21 -15.73 5.44
CA GLU A 180 10.16 -16.25 4.46
C GLU A 180 11.59 -15.81 4.79
N GLN A 181 12.57 -16.65 4.48
CA GLN A 181 13.99 -16.39 4.77
C GLN A 181 14.70 -15.63 3.66
N GLU A 182 14.34 -15.90 2.41
CA GLU A 182 14.93 -15.28 1.23
C GLU A 182 13.82 -14.67 0.41
N ILE A 183 13.80 -13.35 0.32
CA ILE A 183 12.89 -12.61 -0.53
C ILE A 183 13.64 -12.11 -1.76
N SER A 184 12.98 -12.18 -2.91
CA SER A 184 13.40 -11.57 -4.16
C SER A 184 12.16 -11.29 -5.01
N PRO A 185 12.25 -10.54 -6.12
CA PRO A 185 11.10 -10.36 -7.01
C PRO A 185 10.59 -11.70 -7.56
N GLY A 186 11.51 -12.61 -7.92
CA GLY A 186 11.19 -13.99 -8.31
C GLY A 186 10.46 -14.78 -7.24
N ARG A 187 10.93 -14.71 -6.00
CA ARG A 187 10.29 -15.44 -4.89
C ARG A 187 8.91 -14.87 -4.55
N LEU A 188 8.76 -13.54 -4.57
CA LEU A 188 7.45 -12.89 -4.40
C LEU A 188 6.48 -13.28 -5.52
N SER A 189 6.97 -13.35 -6.77
CA SER A 189 6.18 -13.83 -7.90
C SER A 189 5.65 -15.24 -7.65
N GLU A 190 6.54 -16.16 -7.27
CA GLU A 190 6.20 -17.56 -6.98
C GLU A 190 5.15 -17.68 -5.87
N LEU A 191 5.32 -16.94 -4.77
CA LEU A 191 4.46 -17.01 -3.60
C LEU A 191 3.09 -16.36 -3.80
N LEU A 192 3.02 -15.23 -4.53
CA LEU A 192 1.79 -14.46 -4.68
C LEU A 192 0.93 -14.93 -5.85
N LEU A 193 1.55 -15.44 -6.94
CA LEU A 193 0.84 -15.83 -8.15
C LEU A 193 -0.31 -16.84 -7.94
N PRO A 194 -0.18 -17.87 -7.06
CA PRO A 194 -1.27 -18.81 -6.80
C PRO A 194 -2.51 -18.18 -6.17
N HIS A 195 -2.39 -17.02 -5.52
CA HIS A 195 -3.49 -16.31 -4.88
C HIS A 195 -4.22 -15.36 -5.83
N CYS A 196 -3.59 -14.97 -6.95
CA CYS A 196 -4.16 -13.98 -7.86
C CYS A 196 -5.47 -14.45 -8.51
N GLY A 197 -6.53 -13.67 -8.31
CA GLY A 197 -7.86 -13.93 -8.86
C GLY A 197 -8.08 -13.32 -10.24
N THR A 198 -7.45 -12.18 -10.53
CA THR A 198 -7.62 -11.46 -11.80
C THR A 198 -6.48 -11.70 -12.77
N VAL A 199 -6.81 -11.75 -14.07
CA VAL A 199 -5.81 -11.91 -15.15
C VAL A 199 -4.80 -10.75 -15.16
N VAL A 200 -5.23 -9.55 -14.74
CA VAL A 200 -4.38 -8.36 -14.66
C VAL A 200 -3.25 -8.58 -13.65
N PHE A 201 -3.57 -8.98 -12.42
CA PHE A 201 -2.54 -9.25 -11.41
C PHE A 201 -1.76 -10.51 -11.73
N GLN A 202 -2.38 -11.58 -12.25
CA GLN A 202 -1.64 -12.77 -12.68
C GLN A 202 -0.53 -12.44 -13.69
N ASN A 203 -0.82 -11.59 -14.67
CA ASN A 203 0.16 -11.20 -15.68
C ASN A 203 1.26 -10.29 -15.11
N ARG A 204 0.91 -9.36 -14.23
CA ARG A 204 1.88 -8.43 -13.63
C ARG A 204 2.77 -9.12 -12.59
N ILE A 205 2.19 -9.95 -11.72
CA ILE A 205 2.93 -10.76 -10.75
C ILE A 205 3.85 -11.77 -11.47
N ARG A 206 3.44 -12.36 -12.61
CA ARG A 206 4.36 -13.21 -13.39
C ARG A 206 5.60 -12.44 -13.88
N ARG A 207 5.41 -11.21 -14.36
CA ARG A 207 6.52 -10.34 -14.82
C ARG A 207 7.40 -9.84 -13.67
N LEU A 208 6.93 -9.88 -12.42
CA LEU A 208 7.76 -9.56 -11.25
C LEU A 208 8.98 -10.49 -11.16
N ALA A 209 8.88 -11.72 -11.65
CA ALA A 209 10.00 -12.67 -11.66
C ALA A 209 11.19 -12.23 -12.53
N ASP A 210 10.94 -11.36 -13.52
CA ASP A 210 11.96 -10.89 -14.46
C ASP A 210 12.65 -9.59 -13.98
N VAL A 211 12.26 -9.06 -12.81
CA VAL A 211 12.83 -7.82 -12.26
C VAL A 211 14.18 -8.12 -11.63
N THR A 212 15.22 -7.46 -12.13
CA THR A 212 16.60 -7.58 -11.62
C THR A 212 17.23 -6.25 -11.28
N SER A 213 16.62 -5.14 -11.70
CA SER A 213 17.07 -3.78 -11.41
C SER A 213 15.91 -2.78 -11.36
N ASP A 214 16.16 -1.60 -10.79
CA ASP A 214 15.21 -0.48 -10.75
C ASP A 214 14.64 -0.06 -12.11
N ASN A 215 15.40 -0.27 -13.20
CA ASN A 215 14.97 0.11 -14.55
C ASN A 215 13.83 -0.79 -15.05
N ASP A 216 13.78 -2.04 -14.58
CA ASP A 216 12.75 -3.00 -14.95
C ASP A 216 11.38 -2.63 -14.34
N ILE A 217 11.37 -1.84 -13.26
CA ILE A 217 10.14 -1.53 -12.49
C ILE A 217 9.16 -0.65 -13.29
N SER A 218 9.67 0.26 -14.12
CA SER A 218 8.87 1.21 -14.89
C SER A 218 7.76 0.55 -15.73
N GLN A 219 7.92 -0.74 -16.07
CA GLN A 219 6.97 -1.54 -16.81
C GLN A 219 5.62 -1.78 -16.10
N PHE A 220 5.58 -1.60 -14.77
CA PHE A 220 4.37 -1.77 -13.96
C PHE A 220 3.56 -0.48 -13.82
N GLY A 221 4.16 0.68 -14.07
CA GLY A 221 3.53 1.97 -13.84
C GLY A 221 3.80 2.50 -12.43
N ASN A 222 3.19 3.64 -12.13
CA ASN A 222 3.40 4.40 -10.91
C ASN A 222 2.17 5.27 -10.57
N GLY A 223 0.98 4.86 -11.02
CA GLY A 223 -0.27 5.61 -10.85
C GLY A 223 -1.06 5.20 -9.62
N ILE A 224 -2.15 5.94 -9.38
CA ILE A 224 -3.09 5.73 -8.26
C ILE A 224 -3.92 4.44 -8.38
N GLU A 225 -3.86 3.77 -9.52
CA GLU A 225 -4.58 2.52 -9.77
C GLU A 225 -3.86 1.35 -9.10
N ALA A 226 -4.58 0.45 -8.42
CA ALA A 226 -3.97 -0.62 -7.63
C ALA A 226 -3.02 -1.49 -8.46
N HIS A 227 -3.40 -1.80 -9.70
CA HIS A 227 -2.60 -2.63 -10.59
C HIS A 227 -1.37 -1.92 -11.17
N GLU A 228 -1.29 -0.59 -11.06
CA GLU A 228 -0.15 0.22 -11.49
C GLU A 228 0.84 0.55 -10.35
N SER A 229 0.45 0.36 -9.09
CA SER A 229 1.26 0.74 -7.92
C SER A 229 1.63 -0.44 -7.01
N VAL A 230 0.76 -1.44 -6.86
CA VAL A 230 1.02 -2.58 -5.97
C VAL A 230 2.22 -3.39 -6.42
N VAL A 231 2.29 -3.75 -7.71
CA VAL A 231 3.41 -4.56 -8.23
C VAL A 231 4.71 -3.76 -8.27
N THR A 232 4.61 -2.45 -8.47
CA THR A 232 5.74 -1.51 -8.35
C THR A 232 6.32 -1.55 -6.94
N ALA A 233 5.49 -1.44 -5.90
CA ALA A 233 5.95 -1.52 -4.52
C ALA A 233 6.55 -2.89 -4.17
N LEU A 234 5.93 -3.99 -4.64
CA LEU A 234 6.48 -5.34 -4.48
C LEU A 234 7.84 -5.51 -5.15
N ALA A 235 8.04 -4.89 -6.32
CA ALA A 235 9.33 -4.90 -7.02
C ALA A 235 10.40 -4.11 -6.26
N CYS A 236 10.07 -2.93 -5.75
CA CYS A 236 10.98 -2.11 -4.94
C CYS A 236 11.43 -2.86 -3.68
N PHE A 237 10.48 -3.46 -2.95
CA PHE A 237 10.78 -4.30 -1.79
C PHE A 237 11.59 -5.54 -2.18
N GLY A 238 11.18 -6.27 -3.22
CA GLY A 238 11.83 -7.50 -3.64
C GLY A 238 13.29 -7.32 -4.03
N LEU A 239 13.67 -6.18 -4.61
CA LEU A 239 15.07 -5.87 -4.93
C LEU A 239 15.93 -5.58 -3.69
N PHE A 240 15.33 -5.06 -2.62
CA PHE A 240 16.02 -4.57 -1.43
C PHE A 240 15.31 -5.01 -0.13
N PRO A 241 15.08 -6.32 0.09
CA PRO A 241 14.20 -6.79 1.17
C PRO A 241 14.76 -6.54 2.57
N ASP A 242 16.07 -6.34 2.69
CA ASP A 242 16.76 -6.06 3.97
C ASP A 242 17.33 -4.63 4.03
N ASP A 243 17.04 -3.78 3.03
CA ASP A 243 17.53 -2.40 2.94
C ASP A 243 16.39 -1.43 2.69
N TYR A 244 15.79 -0.99 3.80
CA TYR A 244 14.69 -0.03 3.81
C TYR A 244 14.98 1.23 3.00
N ARG A 245 16.19 1.79 3.12
CA ARG A 245 16.53 3.04 2.43
C ARG A 245 16.56 2.82 0.93
N SER A 246 17.24 1.77 0.47
CA SER A 246 17.28 1.43 -0.97
C SER A 246 15.89 1.10 -1.51
N ALA A 247 15.08 0.32 -0.79
CA ALA A 247 13.73 -0.05 -1.21
C ALA A 247 12.85 1.20 -1.40
N VAL A 248 12.81 2.07 -0.38
CA VAL A 248 11.98 3.28 -0.39
C VAL A 248 12.52 4.35 -1.34
N SER A 249 13.84 4.51 -1.46
CA SER A 249 14.43 5.43 -2.44
C SER A 249 14.12 4.98 -3.88
N THR A 250 14.16 3.67 -4.17
CA THR A 250 13.75 3.11 -5.46
C THR A 250 12.27 3.35 -5.76
N ALA A 251 11.39 3.26 -4.75
CA ALA A 251 9.97 3.59 -4.88
C ALA A 251 9.78 5.06 -5.28
N PHE A 252 10.43 5.99 -4.58
CA PHE A 252 10.39 7.42 -4.92
C PHE A 252 10.94 7.70 -6.31
N TRP A 253 11.98 6.96 -6.71
CA TRP A 253 12.60 7.09 -8.03
C TRP A 253 11.70 6.70 -9.20
N GLN A 254 10.59 6.01 -8.94
CA GLN A 254 9.58 5.74 -9.96
C GLN A 254 8.73 6.99 -10.27
N GLY A 255 8.64 7.98 -9.38
CA GLY A 255 7.71 9.11 -9.53
C GLY A 255 6.24 8.70 -9.43
N GLY A 256 5.34 9.58 -9.86
CA GLY A 256 3.89 9.34 -9.80
C GLY A 256 3.37 9.37 -8.36
N ASP A 257 2.68 8.32 -7.95
CA ASP A 257 2.07 8.14 -6.64
C ASP A 257 3.10 7.67 -5.58
N THR A 258 4.08 8.53 -5.32
CA THR A 258 5.31 8.18 -4.58
C THR A 258 5.10 7.97 -3.08
N ASP A 259 4.17 8.68 -2.45
CA ASP A 259 3.76 8.41 -1.07
C ASP A 259 3.14 7.03 -0.97
N THR A 260 2.17 6.68 -1.82
CA THR A 260 1.49 5.38 -1.74
C THR A 260 2.41 4.20 -2.06
N ILE A 261 3.19 4.30 -3.13
CA ILE A 261 4.15 3.25 -3.52
C ILE A 261 5.25 3.15 -2.45
N GLY A 262 5.72 4.28 -1.92
CA GLY A 262 6.67 4.34 -0.82
C GLY A 262 6.13 3.67 0.44
N ALA A 263 4.92 4.02 0.86
CA ALA A 263 4.26 3.46 2.03
C ALA A 263 3.99 1.96 1.89
N MET A 264 3.62 1.49 0.70
CA MET A 264 3.53 0.05 0.35
C MET A 264 4.89 -0.65 0.41
N THR A 265 5.96 0.00 -0.03
CA THR A 265 7.30 -0.59 -0.01
C THR A 265 7.87 -0.65 1.41
N GLY A 266 7.87 0.50 2.11
CA GLY A 266 8.48 0.67 3.42
C GLY A 266 7.79 -0.12 4.53
N ARG A 267 6.51 -0.49 4.38
CA ARG A 267 5.85 -1.36 5.36
C ARG A 267 6.26 -2.83 5.25
N ILE A 268 6.69 -3.27 4.07
CA ILE A 268 7.01 -4.68 3.77
C ILE A 268 8.49 -4.95 4.06
N THR A 269 9.35 -3.92 3.95
CA THR A 269 10.80 -3.98 4.20
C THR A 269 11.15 -3.92 5.69
#